data_AF-A0A7J8SMZ9-F1
#
_entry.id   AF-A0A7J8SMZ9-F1
#
_cell.length_a   1.000
_cell.length_b   1.000
_cell.length_c   1.000
_cell.angle_alpha   90.00
_cell.angle_beta   90.00
_cell.angle_gamma   90.00
#
_symmetry.space_group_name_H-M   'P 1'
#
loop_
_entity.id
_entity.type
_entity.pdbx_description
1 polymer ?
#
loop_
_entity_poly.entity_id
_entity_poly.type
_entity_poly.pdbx_seq_one_letter_code
_entity_poly.pdbx_strand_id
1 'polypeptide(L)'
;MEHNEKCAQSQSCSSSPRFPSPNSQSPPPPPPPPASPSLPPPPTPTVVLSPCAACKILRRRCVEKCVLAPYFPPTEPYKFTIAHRVFGASNIIKSLQ
;
A
#
# COMPACT_ATOMS: atom_id res chain seq x y z
N MET A 1 11.14 38.90 44.32
CA MET A 1 10.06 37.92 44.41
C MET A 1 10.41 36.78 43.48
N GLU A 2 10.97 35.67 43.92
CA GLU A 2 11.28 35.12 45.24
C GLU A 2 12.28 33.99 44.89
N HIS A 3 13.54 34.14 45.29
CA HIS A 3 14.22 33.28 46.28
C HIS A 3 14.22 31.78 45.87
N ASN A 4 15.39 31.19 45.60
CA ASN A 4 16.22 30.47 46.60
C ASN A 4 15.61 29.06 46.85
N GLU A 5 16.31 27.94 46.98
CA GLU A 5 17.66 27.66 47.41
C GLU A 5 17.98 26.20 47.01
N LYS A 6 19.26 25.90 47.01
CA LYS A 6 19.90 24.59 46.87
C LYS A 6 19.28 23.48 47.72
N CYS A 7 19.41 22.24 47.27
CA CYS A 7 19.93 21.18 48.12
C CYS A 7 20.60 20.13 47.22
N ALA A 8 21.91 20.22 47.05
CA ALA A 8 22.90 19.54 47.89
C ALA A 8 23.18 18.13 47.35
N GLN A 9 24.39 18.03 46.81
CA GLN A 9 25.22 16.86 46.80
C GLN A 9 25.18 16.14 48.17
N SER A 10 24.25 15.22 48.38
CA SER A 10 24.30 14.29 49.51
C SER A 10 23.40 13.09 49.29
N GLN A 11 24.05 11.96 49.00
CA GLN A 11 23.68 10.61 49.42
C GLN A 11 24.87 9.76 48.97
N SER A 12 25.92 9.63 49.78
CA SER A 12 25.94 8.74 50.94
C SER A 12 25.14 7.48 50.64
N CYS A 13 25.91 6.48 50.20
CA CYS A 13 25.62 5.07 50.23
C CYS A 13 24.62 4.67 51.33
N SER A 14 23.51 4.04 50.93
CA SER A 14 22.92 3.00 51.77
C SER A 14 22.29 1.91 50.91
N SER A 15 23.04 0.81 50.83
CA SER A 15 22.53 -0.54 51.05
C SER A 15 21.58 -1.13 50.01
N SER A 16 22.16 -1.75 48.97
CA SER A 16 21.85 -3.13 48.54
C SER A 16 22.73 -3.54 47.34
N PRO A 17 23.51 -4.64 47.39
CA PRO A 17 24.09 -5.18 46.17
C PRO A 17 22.97 -5.83 45.35
N ARG A 18 22.38 -5.09 44.40
CA ARG A 18 21.59 -5.72 43.33
C ARG A 18 22.56 -6.41 42.40
N PHE A 19 22.63 -7.73 42.53
CA PHE A 19 23.22 -8.62 41.54
C PHE A 19 22.76 -8.20 40.13
N PRO A 20 23.67 -7.98 39.17
CA PRO A 20 23.26 -7.86 37.78
C PRO A 20 22.72 -9.23 37.35
N SER A 21 21.41 -9.33 37.14
CA SER A 21 20.80 -10.51 36.54
C SER A 21 21.52 -10.84 35.23
N PRO A 22 21.86 -12.11 34.97
CA PRO A 22 22.49 -12.49 33.71
C PRO A 22 21.50 -12.26 32.57
N ASN A 23 21.76 -11.17 31.85
CA ASN A 23 21.57 -11.00 30.41
C ASN A 23 20.38 -11.77 29.80
N SER A 24 19.21 -11.15 29.78
CA SER A 24 18.08 -11.60 28.95
C SER A 24 18.36 -11.23 27.49
N GLN A 25 19.30 -11.93 26.86
CA GLN A 25 19.54 -11.83 25.43
C GLN A 25 18.64 -12.86 24.73
N SER A 26 17.45 -12.39 24.34
CA SER A 26 16.59 -13.12 23.41
C SER A 26 17.33 -13.25 22.08
N PRO A 27 17.36 -14.44 21.44
CA PRO A 27 17.98 -14.59 20.13
C PRO A 27 17.23 -13.75 19.08
N PRO A 28 17.91 -13.24 18.04
CA PRO A 28 17.26 -12.56 16.93
C PRO A 28 16.39 -13.54 16.12
N PRO A 29 15.30 -13.07 15.49
CA PRO A 29 14.47 -13.91 14.63
C PRO A 29 15.25 -14.35 13.37
N PRO A 30 14.93 -15.54 12.81
CA PRO A 30 15.57 -16.01 11.58
C PRO A 30 15.22 -15.13 10.37
N PRO A 31 16.09 -15.08 9.34
CA PRO A 31 15.80 -14.34 8.11
C PRO A 31 14.63 -14.97 7.33
N PRO A 32 13.85 -14.18 6.57
CA PRO A 32 12.79 -14.72 5.72
C PRO A 32 13.39 -15.61 4.62
N PRO A 33 12.64 -16.60 4.10
CA PRO A 33 13.10 -17.45 3.01
C PRO A 33 13.35 -16.63 1.73
N PRO A 34 14.26 -17.08 0.85
CA PRO A 34 14.48 -16.43 -0.44
C PRO A 34 13.17 -16.44 -1.23
N ALA A 35 12.75 -15.28 -1.70
CA ALA A 35 11.62 -15.13 -2.60
C ALA A 35 11.81 -16.10 -3.78
N SER A 36 10.94 -17.10 -3.88
CA SER A 36 10.91 -17.97 -5.06
C SER A 36 10.80 -17.08 -6.30
N PRO A 37 11.55 -17.35 -7.39
CA PRO A 37 11.38 -16.61 -8.64
C PRO A 37 9.93 -16.83 -9.06
N SER A 38 9.13 -15.78 -8.88
CA SER A 38 7.71 -15.82 -9.21
C SER A 38 7.62 -16.03 -10.71
N LEU A 39 7.24 -17.23 -11.10
CA LEU A 39 6.67 -17.45 -12.43
C LEU A 39 5.62 -16.35 -12.63
N PRO A 40 5.58 -15.69 -13.80
CA PRO A 40 4.52 -14.73 -14.09
C PRO A 40 3.18 -15.45 -13.87
N PRO A 41 2.27 -14.91 -13.04
CA PRO A 41 0.97 -15.53 -12.87
C PRO A 41 0.32 -15.63 -14.26
N PRO A 42 -0.40 -16.73 -14.57
CA PRO A 42 -1.27 -16.73 -15.73
C PRO A 42 -2.17 -15.48 -15.64
N PRO A 43 -2.62 -14.87 -16.76
CA PRO A 43 -3.56 -13.76 -16.73
C PRO A 43 -4.91 -14.28 -16.19
N THR A 44 -4.96 -14.50 -14.89
CA THR A 44 -6.18 -14.59 -14.13
C THR A 44 -6.82 -13.21 -14.23
N PRO A 45 -8.13 -13.11 -14.46
CA PRO A 45 -8.82 -11.85 -14.27
C PRO A 45 -8.60 -11.50 -12.80
N THR A 46 -7.63 -10.62 -12.57
CA THR A 46 -7.45 -9.96 -11.29
C THR A 46 -8.84 -9.52 -10.89
N VAL A 47 -9.28 -9.88 -9.69
CA VAL A 47 -10.53 -9.35 -9.13
C VAL A 47 -10.35 -7.84 -9.08
N VAL A 48 -10.76 -7.16 -10.16
CA VAL A 48 -10.55 -5.73 -10.32
C VAL A 48 -11.61 -5.07 -9.46
N LEU A 49 -11.29 -4.85 -8.19
CA LEU A 49 -12.11 -4.00 -7.33
C LEU A 49 -12.20 -2.55 -7.89
N SER A 50 -11.33 -2.21 -8.86
CA SER A 50 -11.32 -0.92 -9.53
C SER A 50 -11.96 -0.98 -10.93
N PRO A 51 -12.85 -0.04 -11.30
CA PRO A 51 -13.38 0.03 -12.66
C PRO A 51 -12.28 0.38 -13.67
N CYS A 52 -12.38 -0.16 -14.89
CA CYS A 52 -11.47 0.22 -15.98
C CYS A 52 -11.58 1.72 -16.31
N ALA A 53 -10.58 2.28 -17.00
CA ALA A 53 -10.53 3.71 -17.32
C ALA A 53 -11.80 4.19 -18.03
N ALA A 54 -12.31 3.41 -18.99
CA ALA A 54 -13.56 3.71 -19.68
C ALA A 54 -14.76 3.75 -18.74
N CYS A 55 -14.94 2.71 -17.93
CA CYS A 55 -16.07 2.64 -16.99
C CYS A 55 -16.01 3.72 -15.92
N LYS A 56 -14.81 4.11 -15.48
CA LYS A 56 -14.58 5.21 -14.54
C LYS A 56 -15.04 6.54 -15.11
N ILE A 57 -14.73 6.83 -16.38
CA ILE A 57 -15.08 8.09 -17.04
C ILE A 57 -16.56 8.12 -17.45
N LEU A 58 -17.09 6.98 -17.90
CA LEU A 58 -18.52 6.83 -18.22
C LEU A 58 -19.42 6.75 -16.98
N ARG A 59 -18.83 6.62 -15.78
CA ARG A 59 -19.55 6.38 -14.52
C ARG A 59 -20.50 5.17 -14.59
N ARG A 60 -20.14 4.13 -15.34
CA ARG A 60 -20.93 2.91 -15.50
C ARG A 60 -20.33 1.75 -14.69
N ARG A 61 -21.15 0.74 -14.41
CA ARG A 61 -20.68 -0.50 -13.75
C ARG A 61 -19.64 -1.19 -14.63
N CYS A 62 -18.44 -1.42 -14.11
CA CYS A 62 -17.45 -2.27 -14.74
C CYS A 62 -17.75 -3.72 -14.34
N VAL A 63 -18.01 -4.59 -15.32
CA VAL A 63 -18.22 -6.03 -15.12
C VAL A 63 -16.94 -6.80 -15.42
N GLU A 64 -16.80 -8.03 -14.90
CA GLU A 64 -15.61 -8.86 -15.13
C GLU A 64 -15.36 -9.15 -16.62
N LYS A 65 -16.42 -9.21 -17.44
CA LYS A 65 -16.34 -9.34 -18.91
C LYS A 65 -16.46 -8.00 -19.65
N CYS A 66 -15.93 -6.92 -19.10
CA CYS A 66 -16.03 -5.62 -19.75
C CYS A 66 -15.15 -5.59 -21.02
N VAL A 67 -15.77 -5.48 -22.19
CA VAL A 67 -15.06 -5.41 -23.49
C VAL A 67 -14.06 -4.26 -23.58
N LEU A 68 -14.27 -3.19 -22.80
CA LEU A 68 -13.39 -2.03 -22.75
C LEU A 68 -12.18 -2.23 -21.82
N ALA A 69 -12.22 -3.21 -20.90
CA ALA A 69 -11.17 -3.42 -19.90
C ALA A 69 -9.78 -3.76 -20.49
N PRO A 70 -9.63 -4.64 -21.51
CA PRO A 70 -8.33 -4.92 -22.10
C PRO A 70 -7.75 -3.74 -22.90
N TYR A 71 -8.60 -2.83 -23.40
CA TYR A 71 -8.16 -1.66 -24.18
C TYR A 71 -7.90 -0.42 -23.33
N PHE A 72 -8.62 -0.27 -22.22
CA PHE A 72 -8.58 0.90 -21.36
C PHE A 72 -8.30 0.49 -19.91
N PRO A 73 -7.05 0.11 -19.59
CA PRO A 73 -6.68 -0.27 -18.23
C PRO A 73 -6.83 0.91 -17.26
N PRO A 74 -7.05 0.66 -15.96
CA PRO A 74 -7.22 1.71 -14.96
C PRO A 74 -5.96 2.57 -14.74
N THR A 75 -4.79 2.11 -15.16
CA THR A 75 -3.51 2.84 -15.14
C THR A 75 -3.46 4.01 -16.12
N GLU A 76 -4.26 3.99 -17.20
CA GLU A 76 -4.18 4.96 -18.29
C GLU A 76 -5.52 5.66 -18.58
N PRO A 77 -6.09 6.42 -17.62
CA PRO A 77 -7.37 7.11 -17.81
C PRO A 77 -7.34 8.15 -18.93
N TYR A 78 -6.16 8.75 -19.19
CA TYR A 78 -5.94 9.75 -20.23
C TYR A 78 -6.28 9.24 -21.64
N LYS A 79 -5.96 7.97 -21.96
CA LYS A 79 -6.20 7.42 -23.30
C LYS A 79 -7.68 7.35 -23.61
N PHE A 80 -8.48 6.98 -22.61
CA PHE A 80 -9.92 7.02 -22.75
C PHE A 80 -10.44 8.45 -22.88
N THR A 81 -9.95 9.40 -22.09
CA THR A 81 -10.36 10.81 -22.17
C THR A 81 -10.18 11.38 -23.58
N ILE A 82 -9.04 11.12 -24.23
CA ILE A 82 -8.79 11.55 -25.62
C ILE A 82 -9.74 10.85 -26.58
N ALA A 83 -9.82 9.51 -26.51
CA ALA A 83 -10.67 8.74 -27.42
C ALA A 83 -12.13 9.19 -27.31
N HIS A 84 -12.63 9.36 -26.09
CA HIS A 84 -13.99 9.87 -25.81
C HIS A 84 -14.19 11.28 -26.36
N ARG A 85 -13.18 12.14 -26.33
CA ARG A 85 -13.28 13.50 -26.86
C ARG A 85 -13.42 13.53 -28.39
N VAL A 86 -12.76 12.62 -29.08
CA VAL A 86 -12.73 12.57 -30.55
C VAL A 86 -13.90 11.76 -31.11
N PHE A 87 -14.10 10.55 -30.60
CA PHE A 87 -15.08 9.60 -31.13
C PHE A 87 -16.41 9.61 -30.36
N GLY A 88 -16.42 10.10 -29.13
CA GLY A 88 -17.56 9.95 -28.23
C GLY A 88 -17.63 8.55 -27.60
N ALA A 89 -18.20 8.49 -26.39
CA ALA A 89 -18.34 7.24 -25.63
C ALA A 89 -19.10 6.14 -26.41
N SER A 90 -20.19 6.51 -27.09
CA SER A 90 -21.04 5.58 -27.83
C SER A 90 -20.33 4.97 -29.03
N ASN A 91 -19.52 5.74 -29.75
CA ASN A 91 -18.84 5.23 -30.94
C ASN A 91 -17.70 4.28 -30.58
N ILE A 92 -16.99 4.54 -29.47
CA ILE A 92 -15.98 3.64 -28.92
C ILE A 92 -16.59 2.31 -28.52
N ILE A 93 -17.73 2.34 -27.81
CA ILE A 93 -18.44 1.11 -27.42
C ILE A 93 -18.87 0.34 -28.67
N LYS A 94 -19.46 1.01 -29.67
CA LYS A 94 -19.87 0.38 -30.93
C LYS A 94 -18.70 -0.21 -31.74
N SER A 95 -17.48 0.30 -31.57
CA SER A 95 -16.28 -0.25 -32.25
C SER A 95 -15.65 -1.44 -31.53
N LEU A 96 -15.93 -1.59 -30.23
CA LEU A 96 -15.33 -2.60 -29.34
C LEU A 96 -16.33 -3.69 -28.94
N GLN A 97 -17.53 -3.67 -29.52
CA GLN A 97 -18.63 -4.60 -29.30
C GLN A 97 -19.10 -5.13 -30.65
#